data_AF-A0A0B1SCL8-F1
#
_entry.id   AF-A0A0B1SCL8-F1
#
_cell.length_a   1.000
_cell.length_b   1.000
_cell.length_c   1.000
_cell.angle_alpha   90.00
_cell.angle_beta   90.00
_cell.angle_gamma   90.00
#
_symmetry.space_group_name_H-M   'P 1'
#
loop_
_entity.id
_entity.type
_entity.pdbx_description
1 polymer ?
#
loop_
_entity_poly.entity_id
_entity_poly.type
_entity_poly.pdbx_seq_one_letter_code
_entity_poly.pdbx_strand_id
1 'polypeptide(L)'
;MGIAFGALGAAEDCFHRSREYALQRIQFGKPLAQTQLIQLKFADMITEITLGLQACLRVARLKDEGLVTPEQISLIKRNSCGKALDIARKARDILGGNGIVDEYHVIRHMINLETVNTYEGTHDIHALILGRAVTGLQAFQ
;
A
#
# COMPACT_ATOMS: atom_id res chain seq x y z
N MET A 1 -3.18 -8.69 -10.87
CA MET A 1 -3.89 -9.30 -9.72
C MET A 1 -2.93 -9.82 -8.66
N GLY A 2 -1.99 -10.70 -9.00
CA GLY A 2 -0.94 -11.15 -8.06
C GLY A 2 -0.17 -9.99 -7.41
N ILE A 3 0.24 -9.00 -8.22
CA ILE A 3 0.90 -7.78 -7.71
C ILE A 3 0.04 -7.02 -6.70
N ALA A 4 -1.27 -6.91 -6.93
CA ALA A 4 -2.15 -6.14 -6.04
C ALA A 4 -2.26 -6.78 -4.64
N PHE A 5 -2.35 -8.11 -4.56
CA PHE A 5 -2.28 -8.83 -3.29
C PHE A 5 -0.88 -8.76 -2.67
N GLY A 6 0.18 -8.97 -3.47
CA GLY A 6 1.56 -8.95 -2.99
C GLY A 6 1.97 -7.59 -2.41
N ALA A 7 1.54 -6.49 -3.04
CA ALA A 7 1.78 -5.14 -2.54
C ALA A 7 1.12 -4.92 -1.17
N LEU A 8 -0.12 -5.38 -0.99
CA LEU A 8 -0.81 -5.29 0.30
C LEU A 8 -0.14 -6.17 1.37
N GLY A 9 0.37 -7.35 1.01
CA GLY A 9 1.16 -8.17 1.94
C GLY A 9 2.45 -7.47 2.41
N ALA A 10 3.13 -6.74 1.52
CA ALA A 10 4.27 -5.91 1.90
C ALA A 10 3.85 -4.72 2.81
N ALA A 11 2.67 -4.15 2.57
CA ALA A 11 2.11 -3.10 3.42
C ALA A 11 1.76 -3.62 4.83
N GLU A 12 1.20 -4.83 4.94
CA GLU A 12 0.91 -5.51 6.20
C GLU A 12 2.20 -5.74 7.01
N ASP A 13 3.26 -6.26 6.41
CA ASP A 13 4.55 -6.45 7.09
C ASP A 13 5.12 -5.10 7.60
N CYS A 14 5.08 -4.05 6.77
CA CYS A 14 5.47 -2.70 7.19
C CYS A 14 4.64 -2.17 8.38
N PHE A 15 3.32 -2.38 8.34
CA PHE A 15 2.41 -2.00 9.42
C PHE A 15 2.74 -2.76 10.71
N HIS A 16 2.87 -4.08 10.65
CA HIS A 16 3.13 -4.91 11.82
C HIS A 16 4.47 -4.57 12.49
N ARG A 17 5.54 -4.42 11.69
CA ARG A 17 6.86 -4.05 12.21
C ARG A 17 6.89 -2.66 12.83
N SER A 18 6.30 -1.67 12.17
CA SER A 18 6.25 -0.32 12.72
C SER A 18 5.37 -0.20 13.96
N ARG A 19 4.28 -0.98 14.02
CA ARG A 19 3.44 -1.09 15.22
C ARG A 19 4.20 -1.72 16.40
N GLU A 20 4.87 -2.85 16.17
CA GLU A 20 5.67 -3.50 17.21
C GLU A 20 6.76 -2.57 17.75
N TYR A 21 7.51 -1.92 16.85
CA TYR A 21 8.52 -0.92 17.21
C TYR A 21 7.93 0.21 18.06
N ALA A 22 6.79 0.79 17.63
CA ALA A 22 6.18 1.91 18.33
C ALA A 22 5.61 1.54 19.72
N LEU A 23 5.22 0.28 19.93
CA LEU A 23 4.78 -0.24 21.22
C LEU A 23 5.96 -0.44 22.18
N GLN A 24 7.11 -0.90 21.68
CA GLN A 24 8.31 -1.19 22.48
C GLN A 24 9.15 0.08 22.76
N ARG A 25 9.21 1.02 21.82
CA ARG A 25 10.06 2.21 21.93
C ARG A 25 9.46 3.25 22.87
N ILE A 26 10.19 3.57 23.94
CA ILE A 26 9.82 4.63 24.89
C ILE A 26 10.50 5.95 24.50
N GLN A 27 9.71 7.03 24.42
CA GLN A 27 10.21 8.40 24.26
C GLN A 27 9.38 9.35 25.12
N PHE A 28 10.05 10.30 25.80
CA PHE A 28 9.39 11.22 26.74
C PHE A 28 8.55 10.48 27.81
N GLY A 29 9.07 9.34 28.31
CA GLY A 29 8.45 8.58 29.40
C GLY A 29 7.26 7.70 29.01
N LYS A 30 6.93 7.53 27.73
CA LYS A 30 5.83 6.66 27.27
C LYS A 30 6.12 5.99 25.91
N PRO A 31 5.39 4.92 25.54
CA PRO A 31 5.52 4.33 24.21
C PRO A 31 5.22 5.34 23.09
N LEU A 32 5.94 5.23 21.97
CA LEU A 32 5.67 6.05 20.77
C LEU A 32 4.23 5.89 20.29
N ALA A 33 3.69 4.66 20.39
CA ALA A 33 2.30 4.34 20.07
C ALA A 33 1.26 5.10 20.94
N GLN A 34 1.69 5.74 22.03
CA GLN A 34 0.85 6.58 22.90
C GLN A 34 0.94 8.08 22.53
N THR A 35 1.14 8.38 21.25
CA THR A 35 1.10 9.74 20.70
C THR A 35 0.07 9.82 19.57
N GLN A 36 -0.67 10.93 19.51
CA GLN A 36 -1.78 11.10 18.57
C GLN A 36 -1.34 10.94 17.11
N LEU A 37 -0.19 11.53 16.75
CA LEU A 37 0.31 11.48 15.36
C LEU A 37 0.72 10.06 14.93
N ILE A 38 1.24 9.24 15.86
CA ILE A 38 1.55 7.84 15.56
C ILE A 38 0.26 7.02 15.42
N GLN A 39 -0.74 7.24 16.28
CA GLN A 39 -2.03 6.57 16.17
C GLN A 39 -2.77 6.94 14.90
N LEU A 40 -2.71 8.20 14.45
CA LEU A 40 -3.27 8.63 13.17
C LEU A 40 -2.63 7.85 12.01
N LYS A 41 -1.30 7.72 11.99
CA LYS A 41 -0.61 6.91 10.97
C LYS A 41 -1.10 5.47 10.97
N PHE A 42 -1.26 4.85 12.14
CA PHE A 42 -1.77 3.47 12.21
C PHE A 42 -3.23 3.34 11.77
N ALA A 43 -4.07 4.32 12.08
CA ALA A 43 -5.45 4.36 11.61
C ALA A 43 -5.51 4.41 10.07
N ASP A 44 -4.72 5.30 9.45
CA ASP A 44 -4.63 5.37 7.98
C ASP A 44 -4.17 4.04 7.37
N MET A 45 -3.10 3.45 7.93
CA MET A 45 -2.54 2.20 7.42
C MET A 45 -3.55 1.05 7.45
N ILE A 46 -4.19 0.81 8.59
CA ILE A 46 -5.11 -0.31 8.72
C ILE A 46 -6.36 -0.12 7.86
N THR A 47 -6.85 1.12 7.74
CA THR A 47 -7.99 1.44 6.85
C THR A 47 -7.66 1.09 5.41
N GLU A 48 -6.52 1.56 4.89
CA GLU A 48 -6.16 1.36 3.49
C GLU A 48 -5.84 -0.10 3.16
N ILE A 49 -5.17 -0.83 4.07
CA ILE A 49 -4.94 -2.27 3.93
C ILE A 49 -6.28 -3.01 3.86
N THR A 50 -7.18 -2.75 4.80
CA THR A 50 -8.46 -3.44 4.89
C THR A 50 -9.31 -3.19 3.65
N LEU A 51 -9.43 -1.94 3.22
CA LEU A 51 -10.17 -1.58 2.00
C LEU A 51 -9.54 -2.22 0.75
N GLY A 52 -8.21 -2.17 0.64
CA GLY A 52 -7.47 -2.78 -0.46
C GLY A 52 -7.70 -4.29 -0.56
N LEU A 53 -7.65 -5.01 0.57
CA LEU A 53 -7.87 -6.46 0.60
C LEU A 53 -9.30 -6.83 0.17
N GLN A 54 -10.30 -6.06 0.60
CA GLN A 54 -11.68 -6.30 0.15
C GLN A 54 -11.86 -6.04 -1.35
N ALA A 55 -11.25 -4.98 -1.90
CA ALA A 55 -11.27 -4.71 -3.33
C ALA A 55 -10.60 -5.84 -4.13
N CYS A 56 -9.41 -6.28 -3.70
CA CYS A 56 -8.70 -7.41 -4.28
C CYS A 56 -9.51 -8.71 -4.22
N LEU A 57 -10.15 -9.00 -3.09
CA LEU A 57 -11.01 -10.17 -2.91
C LEU A 57 -12.19 -10.14 -3.89
N ARG A 58 -12.88 -9.00 -4.03
CA ARG A 58 -14.02 -8.89 -4.95
C ARG A 58 -13.58 -9.13 -6.40
N VAL A 59 -12.48 -8.53 -6.83
CA VAL A 59 -11.96 -8.72 -8.19
C VAL A 59 -11.48 -10.16 -8.43
N ALA A 60 -10.92 -10.83 -7.42
CA ALA A 60 -10.58 -12.24 -7.50
C ALA A 60 -11.83 -13.12 -7.71
N ARG A 61 -12.91 -12.88 -6.95
CA ARG A 61 -14.18 -13.60 -7.14
C ARG A 61 -14.78 -13.37 -8.52
N LEU A 62 -14.79 -12.13 -8.99
CA LEU A 62 -15.24 -11.81 -10.36
C LEU A 62 -14.41 -12.53 -11.42
N LYS A 63 -13.11 -12.75 -11.17
CA LYS A 63 -12.25 -13.52 -12.08
C LYS A 63 -12.67 -14.99 -12.13
N ASP A 64 -12.91 -15.60 -10.97
CA ASP A 64 -13.37 -16.99 -10.88
C ASP A 64 -14.75 -17.17 -11.55
N GLU A 65 -15.61 -16.15 -11.46
CA GLU A 65 -16.92 -16.09 -12.14
C GLU A 65 -16.82 -15.79 -13.65
N GLY A 66 -15.63 -15.47 -14.18
CA GLY A 66 -15.45 -15.08 -15.58
C GLY A 66 -15.99 -13.68 -15.94
N LEU A 67 -16.25 -12.84 -14.93
CA LEU A 67 -16.87 -11.51 -15.05
C LEU A 67 -15.88 -10.34 -14.85
N VAL A 68 -14.60 -10.62 -14.68
CA VAL A 68 -13.59 -9.58 -14.43
C VAL A 68 -13.32 -8.73 -15.67
N THR A 69 -13.13 -7.43 -15.49
CA THR A 69 -12.70 -6.52 -16.56
C THR A 69 -11.25 -6.03 -16.39
N PRO A 70 -10.56 -5.65 -17.48
CA PRO A 70 -9.22 -5.05 -17.41
C PRO A 70 -9.16 -3.77 -16.56
N GLU A 71 -10.24 -2.99 -16.53
CA GLU A 71 -10.39 -1.77 -15.72
C GLU A 71 -10.40 -2.10 -14.23
N GLN A 72 -11.11 -3.17 -13.82
CA GLN A 72 -11.13 -3.62 -12.44
C GLN A 72 -9.74 -4.06 -11.97
N ILE A 73 -8.98 -4.77 -12.83
CA ILE A 73 -7.60 -5.15 -12.55
C ILE A 73 -6.70 -3.90 -12.43
N SER A 74 -6.88 -2.92 -13.32
CA SER A 74 -6.15 -1.66 -13.29
C SER A 74 -6.41 -0.88 -12.00
N LEU A 75 -7.68 -0.84 -11.56
CA LEU A 75 -8.08 -0.18 -10.33
C LEU A 75 -7.37 -0.78 -9.12
N ILE A 76 -7.43 -2.11 -8.94
CA ILE A 76 -6.82 -2.74 -7.76
C ILE A 76 -5.30 -2.67 -7.80
N LYS A 77 -4.66 -2.78 -8.98
CA LYS A 77 -3.20 -2.66 -9.10
C LYS A 77 -2.76 -1.27 -8.69
N ARG A 78 -3.38 -0.23 -9.29
CA ARG A 78 -3.08 1.17 -9.00
C ARG A 78 -3.26 1.49 -7.52
N ASN A 79 -4.39 1.11 -6.94
CA ASN A 79 -4.69 1.39 -5.54
C ASN A 79 -3.72 0.66 -4.60
N SER A 80 -3.60 -0.66 -4.73
CA SER A 80 -2.77 -1.45 -3.82
C SER A 80 -1.30 -1.06 -3.87
N CYS A 81 -0.72 -0.79 -5.05
CA CYS A 81 0.69 -0.38 -5.13
C CYS A 81 0.91 1.01 -4.54
N GLY A 82 0.05 1.98 -4.86
CA GLY A 82 0.17 3.35 -4.34
C GLY A 82 0.01 3.39 -2.82
N LYS A 83 -1.06 2.77 -2.30
CA LYS A 83 -1.32 2.71 -0.86
C LYS A 83 -0.26 1.93 -0.10
N ALA A 84 0.23 0.81 -0.65
CA ALA A 84 1.32 0.06 -0.03
C ALA A 84 2.60 0.89 0.07
N LEU A 85 2.95 1.64 -0.98
CA LEU A 85 4.12 2.51 -0.96
C LEU A 85 3.97 3.65 0.07
N ASP A 86 2.81 4.29 0.14
CA ASP A 86 2.52 5.32 1.14
C ASP A 86 2.60 4.76 2.58
N ILE A 87 2.08 3.55 2.79
CA ILE A 87 2.18 2.84 4.07
C ILE A 87 3.64 2.54 4.42
N ALA A 88 4.43 2.04 3.47
CA ALA A 88 5.84 1.75 3.68
C ALA A 88 6.63 3.02 4.04
N ARG A 89 6.33 4.16 3.39
CA ARG A 89 6.92 5.48 3.73
C ARG A 89 6.51 5.95 5.12
N LYS A 90 5.22 5.86 5.48
CA LYS A 90 4.75 6.19 6.84
C LYS A 90 5.39 5.27 7.90
N ALA A 91 5.52 3.98 7.62
CA ALA A 91 6.15 3.01 8.50
C ALA A 91 7.63 3.35 8.67
N ARG A 92 8.33 3.66 7.57
CA ARG A 92 9.71 4.15 7.60
C ARG A 92 9.83 5.33 8.55
N ASP A 93 8.97 6.34 8.45
CA ASP A 93 9.02 7.50 9.34
C ASP A 93 8.82 7.16 10.81
N ILE A 94 7.93 6.21 11.15
CA ILE A 94 7.67 5.79 12.53
C ILE A 94 8.94 5.24 13.20
N LEU A 95 9.79 4.56 12.43
CA LEU A 95 11.06 4.01 12.94
C LEU A 95 12.16 5.07 13.14
N GLY A 96 11.96 6.33 12.71
CA GLY A 96 12.94 7.40 12.91
C GLY A 96 14.31 7.06 12.31
N GLY A 97 15.41 7.21 13.05
CA GLY A 97 16.74 6.81 12.58
C GLY A 97 16.84 5.31 12.24
N ASN A 98 16.14 4.46 12.97
CA ASN A 98 16.17 3.00 12.74
C ASN A 98 15.43 2.58 11.46
N GLY A 99 14.68 3.49 10.85
CA GLY A 99 13.99 3.19 9.63
C GLY A 99 14.90 3.09 8.40
N ILE A 100 16.11 3.70 8.41
CA ILE A 100 17.02 3.63 7.25
C ILE A 100 17.82 2.33 7.19
N VAL A 101 17.93 1.61 8.31
CA VAL A 101 18.71 0.38 8.37
C VAL A 101 17.86 -0.82 7.94
N ASP A 102 18.47 -1.78 7.26
CA ASP A 102 17.75 -2.96 6.74
C ASP A 102 17.38 -3.99 7.84
N GLU A 103 17.85 -3.79 9.07
CA GLU A 103 17.54 -4.66 10.22
C GLU A 103 16.04 -4.76 10.51
N TYR A 104 15.28 -3.71 10.20
CA TYR A 104 13.83 -3.69 10.39
C TYR A 104 13.06 -3.98 9.11
N HIS A 105 13.72 -4.22 7.97
CA HIS A 105 13.15 -4.56 6.66
C HIS A 105 12.16 -3.56 6.04
N VAL A 106 11.67 -2.56 6.77
CA VAL A 106 10.72 -1.55 6.28
C VAL A 106 11.31 -0.79 5.09
N ILE A 107 12.59 -0.40 5.14
CA ILE A 107 13.25 0.30 4.03
C ILE A 107 13.36 -0.58 2.78
N ARG A 108 13.65 -1.87 2.96
CA ARG A 108 13.72 -2.83 1.87
C ARG A 108 12.36 -2.99 1.18
N HIS A 109 11.27 -3.09 1.96
CA HIS A 109 9.93 -3.09 1.42
C HIS A 109 9.59 -1.77 0.70
N MET A 110 9.94 -0.62 1.28
CA MET A 110 9.71 0.69 0.66
C MET A 110 10.40 0.80 -0.70
N ILE A 111 11.69 0.45 -0.79
CA ILE A 111 12.45 0.50 -2.04
C ILE A 111 11.87 -0.49 -3.07
N ASN A 112 11.52 -1.70 -2.66
CA ASN A 112 10.88 -2.67 -3.55
C ASN A 112 9.54 -2.16 -4.09
N LEU A 113 8.76 -1.46 -3.25
CA LEU A 113 7.46 -0.91 -3.62
C LEU A 113 7.56 0.28 -4.59
N GLU A 114 8.65 1.05 -4.57
CA GLU A 114 8.92 2.06 -5.61
C GLU A 114 9.00 1.40 -7.01
N THR A 115 9.70 0.27 -7.10
CA THR A 115 9.77 -0.53 -8.32
C THR A 115 8.40 -1.08 -8.70
N VAL A 116 7.68 -1.71 -7.76
CA VAL A 116 6.33 -2.28 -8.00
C VAL A 116 5.31 -1.22 -8.44
N ASN A 117 5.45 0.02 -7.98
CA ASN A 117 4.58 1.11 -8.37
C ASN A 117 4.84 1.59 -9.82
N THR A 118 6.02 1.32 -10.37
CA THR A 118 6.44 1.77 -11.71
C THR A 118 6.36 0.67 -12.78
N TYR A 119 6.70 -0.58 -12.48
CA TYR A 119 6.63 -1.66 -13.47
C TYR A 119 5.20 -2.23 -13.65
N GLU A 120 4.95 -2.93 -14.77
CA GLU A 120 3.65 -3.52 -15.13
C GLU A 120 2.48 -2.50 -15.14
N GLY A 121 2.72 -1.35 -15.76
CA GLY A 121 1.77 -0.24 -15.84
C GLY A 121 1.97 0.73 -14.68
N THR A 122 2.43 1.95 -14.99
CA THR A 122 2.63 2.96 -13.96
C THR A 122 1.30 3.40 -13.35
N HIS A 123 1.38 4.04 -12.19
CA HIS A 123 0.22 4.62 -11.51
C HIS A 123 -0.63 5.53 -12.43
N ASP A 124 0.03 6.30 -13.29
CA ASP A 124 -0.60 7.22 -14.24
C ASP A 124 -1.21 6.50 -15.44
N ILE A 125 -0.54 5.47 -15.98
CA ILE A 125 -1.11 4.67 -17.08
C ILE A 125 -2.41 4.00 -16.63
N HIS A 126 -2.46 3.44 -15.42
CA HIS A 126 -3.72 2.90 -14.89
C HIS A 126 -4.77 3.99 -14.65
N ALA A 127 -4.38 5.20 -14.24
CA ALA A 127 -5.31 6.33 -14.12
C ALA A 127 -5.93 6.68 -15.48
N LEU A 128 -5.14 6.68 -16.55
CA LEU A 128 -5.59 6.96 -17.91
C LEU A 128 -6.49 5.85 -18.48
N ILE A 129 -6.22 4.58 -18.16
CA ILE A 129 -7.11 3.45 -18.49
C ILE A 129 -8.49 3.65 -17.84
N LEU A 130 -8.51 3.98 -16.54
CA LEU A 130 -9.75 4.23 -15.82
C LEU A 130 -10.46 5.48 -16.36
N GLY A 131 -9.72 6.55 -16.63
CA GLY A 131 -10.26 7.78 -17.22
C GLY A 131 -10.93 7.55 -18.57
N ARG A 132 -10.31 6.73 -19.44
CA ARG A 132 -10.92 6.30 -20.71
C ARG A 132 -12.18 5.47 -20.49
N ALA A 133 -12.20 4.57 -19.51
CA ALA A 133 -13.37 3.76 -19.20
C ALA A 133 -14.55 4.59 -18.66
N VAL A 134 -14.26 5.66 -17.91
CA VAL A 134 -15.28 6.58 -17.36
C VAL A 134 -15.82 7.52 -18.44
N THR A 135 -14.96 8.02 -19.33
CA THR A 135 -15.31 9.09 -20.28
C THR A 135 -15.60 8.61 -21.71
N GLY A 136 -15.14 7.41 -22.08
CA GLY A 136 -15.11 6.95 -23.46
C GLY A 136 -14.04 7.62 -24.32
N LEU A 137 -13.22 8.52 -23.77
CA LEU A 137 -12.23 9.31 -24.51
C LEU A 137 -10.80 8.91 -24.13
N GLN A 138 -9.97 8.62 -25.13
CA GLN A 138 -8.56 8.28 -24.91
C GLN A 138 -7.72 9.56 -24.73
N ALA A 139 -6.87 9.57 -23.69
CA ALA A 139 -6.01 10.70 -23.32
C ALA A 139 -4.51 10.36 -23.35
N PHE A 140 -4.12 9.31 -24.07
CA PHE A 140 -2.73 8.88 -24.25
C PHE A 140 -2.49 8.39 -25.69
N GLN A 141 -1.24 8.44 -26.13
CA GLN A 141 -0.81 8.02 -27.47
C GLN A 141 0.13 6.82 -27.36
#